data_AF-A0A7J3YUE9-F1
#
_entry.id   AF-A0A7J3YUE9-F1
#
_cell.length_a   1.000
_cell.length_b   1.000
_cell.length_c   1.000
_cell.angle_alpha   90.00
_cell.angle_beta   90.00
_cell.angle_gamma   90.00
#
_symmetry.space_group_name_H-M   'P 1'
#
loop_
_entity.id
_entity.type
_entity.pdbx_description
1 polymer ?
#
loop_
_entity_poly.entity_id
_entity_poly.type
_entity_poly.pdbx_seq_one_letter_code
_entity_poly.pdbx_strand_id
1 'polypeptide(L)' 'MSFITFTRNSGRRLKLLLENVKDVVDEIIVIDGYRTDDTVEIAKSYGAN' A
#
# COMPACT_ATOMS: atom_id res chain seq x y z
N MET A 1 3.99 11.14 10.94
CA MET A 1 4.21 11.26 9.49
C MET A 1 3.34 10.23 8.78
N SER A 2 2.45 10.67 7.89
CA SER A 2 1.58 9.77 7.12
C SER A 2 2.14 9.56 5.71
N PHE A 3 1.99 8.34 5.17
CA PHE A 3 2.30 8.00 3.79
C PHE A 3 1.03 7.76 2.99
N ILE A 4 0.87 8.48 1.88
CA ILE A 4 -0.32 8.39 1.02
C ILE A 4 0.14 8.03 -0.39
N THR A 5 -0.45 7.00 -0.98
CA THR A 5 -0.13 6.59 -2.35
C THR A 5 -1.35 6.14 -3.13
N PHE A 6 -1.29 6.34 -4.45
CA PHE A 6 -2.29 5.87 -5.39
C PHE A 6 -1.72 4.67 -6.16
N THR A 7 -2.50 3.62 -6.30
CA THR A 7 -2.06 2.39 -6.98
C THR A 7 -3.17 1.82 -7.84
N ARG A 8 -2.80 1.08 -8.89
CA ARG A 8 -3.70 0.27 -9.69
C ARG A 8 -2.93 -0.93 -10.23
N ASN A 9 -3.45 -2.13 -10.00
CA ASN A 9 -2.89 -3.38 -10.52
C ASN A 9 -1.36 -3.50 -10.35
N SER A 10 -0.86 -3.13 -9.17
CA SER A 10 0.58 -2.97 -8.92
C SER A 10 0.99 -3.61 -7.59
N GLY A 11 0.32 -4.69 -7.16
CA GLY A 11 0.54 -5.35 -5.88
C GLY A 11 2.01 -5.63 -5.56
N ARG A 12 2.78 -6.16 -6.52
CA ARG A 12 4.22 -6.44 -6.34
C ARG A 12 5.05 -5.17 -6.03
N ARG A 13 4.76 -4.06 -6.71
CA ARG A 13 5.47 -2.79 -6.48
C ARG A 13 5.03 -2.16 -5.17
N LEU A 14 3.74 -2.24 -4.87
CA LEU A 14 3.18 -1.78 -3.60
C LEU A 14 3.83 -2.52 -2.43
N LYS A 15 3.99 -3.84 -2.52
CA LYS A 15 4.68 -4.63 -1.48
C LYS A 15 6.09 -4.10 -1.19
N LEU A 16 6.91 -3.95 -2.24
CA LEU A 16 8.28 -3.45 -2.10
C LEU A 16 8.33 -2.04 -1.49
N LEU A 17 7.42 -1.17 -1.92
CA LEU A 17 7.27 0.18 -1.37
C LEU A 17 6.94 0.13 0.12
N LEU A 18 5.91 -0.63 0.51
CA LEU A 18 5.45 -0.74 1.89
C LEU A 18 6.50 -1.38 2.82
N GLU A 19 7.28 -2.34 2.34
CA GLU A 19 8.42 -2.91 3.09
C GLU A 19 9.47 -1.86 3.47
N ASN A 20 9.67 -0.84 2.64
CA ASN A 20 10.69 0.20 2.90
C ASN A 20 10.19 1.34 3.79
N VAL A 21 8.87 1.58 3.86
CA VAL A 21 8.32 2.75 4.56
C VAL A 21 7.61 2.40 5.88
N LYS A 22 7.19 1.15 6.08
CA LYS A 22 6.37 0.75 7.24
C LYS A 22 6.96 1.07 8.61
N ASP A 23 8.29 1.12 8.74
CA ASP A 23 8.96 1.29 10.03
C ASP A 23 9.28 2.78 10.34
N VAL A 24 8.94 3.70 9.43
CA VAL A 24 9.26 5.13 9.55
C VAL A 24 8.04 6.06 9.48
N VAL A 25 6.83 5.51 9.32
CA VAL A 25 5.58 6.26 9.23
C VAL A 25 4.58 5.77 10.26
N ASP A 26 3.74 6.67 10.76
CA ASP A 26 2.71 6.35 11.76
C ASP A 26 1.44 5.78 11.11
N GLU A 27 1.21 6.11 9.83
CA GLU A 27 -0.01 5.78 9.10
C GLU A 27 0.28 5.58 7.61
N ILE A 28 -0.40 4.61 7.01
CA ILE A 28 -0.37 4.32 5.57
C ILE A 28 -1.80 4.37 5.03
N ILE A 29 -2.01 5.19 4.01
CA ILE A 29 -3.28 5.31 3.27
C ILE A 29 -3.04 4.90 1.81
N VAL A 30 -3.76 3.89 1.33
CA VAL A 30 -3.63 3.38 -0.05
C VAL A 30 -4.92 3.62 -0.81
N ILE A 31 -4.86 4.47 -1.83
CA ILE A 31 -6.01 4.76 -2.70
C ILE A 31 -5.91 3.85 -3.94
N ASP A 32 -6.77 2.84 -3.98
CA ASP A 32 -6.84 1.86 -5.09
C ASP A 32 -7.78 2.34 -6.20
N GLY A 33 -7.23 2.52 -7.41
CA GLY A 33 -7.95 2.97 -8.61
C GLY A 33 -8.66 1.85 -9.37
N TYR A 34 -9.48 1.05 -8.67
CA TYR A 34 -10.18 -0.14 -9.18
C TYR A 34 -9.25 -1.27 -9.63
N ARG A 35 -8.70 -2.03 -8.67
CA ARG A 35 -7.89 -3.21 -8.97
C ARG A 35 -8.68 -4.38 -9.57
N THR A 36 -7.95 -5.22 -10.31
CA THR A 36 -8.32 -6.59 -10.71
C THR A 36 -7.35 -7.63 -10.15
N ASP A 37 -6.39 -7.22 -9.31
CA ASP A 37 -5.37 -8.06 -8.67
C ASP A 37 -5.49 -8.03 -7.13
N ASP A 38 -4.47 -8.55 -6.45
CA ASP A 38 -4.36 -8.67 -4.99
C ASP A 38 -3.85 -7.39 -4.28
N THR A 39 -3.94 -6.22 -4.94
CA THR A 39 -3.37 -4.96 -4.44
C THR A 39 -3.86 -4.57 -3.03
N VAL A 40 -5.15 -4.74 -2.69
CA VAL A 40 -5.64 -4.37 -1.34
C VAL A 40 -5.33 -5.43 -0.30
N GLU A 41 -5.30 -6.69 -0.69
CA GLU A 41 -4.91 -7.80 0.18
C GLU A 41 -3.47 -7.59 0.64
N ILE A 42 -2.60 -7.17 -0.28
CA ILE A 42 -1.23 -6.72 0.03
C ILE A 42 -1.28 -5.49 0.93
N ALA A 43 -1.98 -4.40 0.57
CA ALA A 43 -2.04 -3.18 1.37
C ALA A 43 -2.45 -3.45 2.84
N LYS A 44 -3.50 -4.24 3.05
CA LYS A 44 -4.02 -4.61 4.37
C LYS A 44 -3.03 -5.41 5.19
N SER A 45 -2.22 -6.27 4.56
CA SER A 45 -1.18 -7.03 5.28
C SER A 45 -0.08 -6.15 5.89
N TYR A 46 0.02 -4.89 5.46
CA TYR A 46 0.94 -3.88 6.02
C TYR A 46 0.22 -2.87 6.93
N GLY A 47 -1.05 -3.10 7.27
CA GLY A 47 -1.83 -2.21 8.13
C GLY A 47 -2.32 -0.93 7.43
N ALA A 48 -2.30 -0.88 6.09
CA ALA A 48 -2.85 0.24 5.36
C ALA A 48 -4.38 0.27 5.44
N ASN A 49 -4.92 1.49 5.58
CA ASN A 49 -6.35 1.78 5.48
C ASN A 49 -6.77 2.07 4.03
#